data_AF-A0A2S1FWX8-F1
#
_entry.id   AF-A0A2S1FWX8-F1
#
_cell.length_a   1.000
_cell.length_b   1.000
_cell.length_c   1.000
_cell.angle_alpha   90.00
_cell.angle_beta   90.00
_cell.angle_gamma   90.00
#
_symmetry.space_group_name_H-M   'P 1'
#
loop_
_entity.id
_entity.type
_entity.pdbx_description
1 polymer ?
#
loop_
_entity_poly.entity_id
_entity_poly.type
_entity_poly.pdbx_seq_one_letter_code
_entity_poly.pdbx_strand_id
1 'polypeptide(L)'
;MFIHYLFNKDYWSLDHHSVPFQTQNYSYRDQHIKLIAKNMGEIKSLFATLRVNQSINDVANDYTATRKFTNRKLIHPTFITKLLNKYWQETIFLSTVNPLSDNYINQLKSAGVAMYQNEYKKFLLDFSKALTTRRIEVHLDNSKVSTNIKSHSTYVKYIWRKGLNFSLPDNLLKNFLDARYIDISNDKKSLLLNKISSNDFPIFTVINGSNQIIMAEFPEKMLNNKNVLDKLYRWYYDRFLWTKNNQPLYEGLFFMNPEDAIEYKYHIQQKYTQSSKQNILDIFPSKLDLYYKLTRTSVPKIRFRLIPDLTELGELLFKYRKYRHVNFHKQQTYSKNHFKGQPVYTITPILAFNKRSKKHMTINYQYKLQKNRSQKSYEAIFMNYKTALTAWQKFKKENTDYSLPSYPQLVVYNLEDFIKTWENDQKNYGKDILFIPSRESYNFVKQYYNNQSQLSVLQKFSSTLLYFKVLGKRILWSLTSRQPMSW
;
A
#
# COMPACT_ATOMS: atom_id res chain seq x y z
N MET A 1 26.76 -57.62 -6.99
CA MET A 1 25.95 -58.06 -5.82
C MET A 1 24.66 -57.26 -5.87
N PHE A 2 23.75 -57.61 -6.80
CA PHE A 2 22.61 -58.51 -6.55
C PHE A 2 21.70 -57.95 -5.43
N ILE A 3 20.41 -57.75 -5.59
CA ILE A 3 19.49 -57.93 -6.71
C ILE A 3 18.15 -57.36 -6.22
N HIS A 4 17.28 -56.98 -7.17
CA HIS A 4 15.82 -57.03 -7.05
C HIS A 4 15.11 -56.05 -6.12
N TYR A 5 13.89 -55.61 -6.40
CA TYR A 5 12.89 -55.66 -7.50
C TYR A 5 11.67 -55.22 -6.67
N LEU A 6 11.00 -54.11 -7.04
CA LEU A 6 9.72 -54.18 -7.75
C LEU A 6 8.53 -54.59 -6.86
N PHE A 7 7.31 -54.13 -7.10
CA PHE A 7 6.64 -53.85 -8.37
C PHE A 7 5.74 -52.61 -8.16
N ASN A 8 5.90 -51.58 -9.00
CA ASN A 8 5.08 -51.26 -10.17
C ASN A 8 3.76 -50.57 -9.81
N LYS A 9 3.57 -49.32 -10.25
CA LYS A 9 3.21 -48.88 -11.63
C LYS A 9 1.76 -49.23 -11.94
N ASP A 10 1.06 -48.19 -12.37
CA ASP A 10 0.21 -48.09 -13.57
C ASP A 10 -0.70 -46.85 -13.35
N TYR A 11 -0.95 -45.90 -14.26
CA TYR A 11 -0.66 -45.76 -15.68
C TYR A 11 -1.13 -44.34 -16.13
N TRP A 12 -0.60 -43.84 -17.26
CA TRP A 12 -1.02 -42.69 -18.12
C TRP A 12 -0.86 -41.26 -17.55
N SER A 13 0.19 -40.49 -17.89
CA SER A 13 0.57 -39.84 -19.17
C SER A 13 -0.31 -38.67 -19.61
N LEU A 14 0.30 -37.50 -19.79
CA LEU A 14 -0.01 -36.58 -20.90
C LEU A 14 1.12 -35.57 -21.09
N ASP A 15 1.79 -35.71 -22.24
CA ASP A 15 2.46 -34.73 -23.07
C ASP A 15 3.16 -33.53 -22.42
N HIS A 16 4.49 -33.67 -22.36
CA HIS A 16 5.42 -32.56 -22.32
C HIS A 16 5.45 -31.84 -23.68
N HIS A 17 4.66 -30.77 -23.82
CA HIS A 17 5.14 -29.62 -24.56
C HIS A 17 6.01 -28.78 -23.64
N SER A 18 7.33 -28.98 -23.78
CA SER A 18 8.35 -28.09 -23.26
C SER A 18 8.14 -26.68 -23.84
N VAL A 19 7.53 -25.79 -23.05
CA VAL A 19 7.60 -24.35 -23.31
C VAL A 19 9.01 -23.90 -22.88
N PRO A 20 9.83 -23.35 -23.78
CA PRO A 20 11.16 -22.90 -23.41
C PRO A 20 11.03 -21.74 -22.43
N PHE A 21 11.71 -21.89 -21.29
CA PHE A 21 11.88 -20.87 -20.25
C PHE A 21 12.68 -19.71 -20.84
N GLN A 22 11.99 -18.79 -21.53
CA GLN A 22 12.55 -17.50 -21.88
C GLN A 22 12.71 -16.70 -20.60
N THR A 23 13.96 -16.43 -20.26
CA THR A 23 14.42 -15.51 -19.23
C THR A 23 13.55 -14.25 -19.15
N GLN A 24 12.91 -14.02 -18.00
CA GLN A 24 12.06 -12.86 -17.68
C GLN A 24 12.80 -11.49 -17.65
N ASN A 25 14.02 -11.41 -18.18
CA ASN A 25 14.74 -10.15 -18.34
C ASN A 25 14.11 -9.21 -19.37
N TYR A 26 13.21 -9.70 -20.23
CA TYR A 26 12.48 -8.88 -21.20
C TYR A 26 11.29 -8.10 -20.59
N SER A 27 10.64 -8.63 -19.55
CA SER A 27 9.48 -7.98 -18.92
C SER A 27 9.85 -6.66 -18.21
N TYR A 28 11.04 -6.60 -17.62
CA TYR A 28 11.54 -5.42 -16.89
C TYR A 28 11.89 -4.26 -17.83
N ARG A 29 12.48 -4.57 -18.99
CA ARG A 29 12.78 -3.61 -20.04
C ARG A 29 11.50 -3.09 -20.69
N ASP A 30 10.51 -3.94 -20.89
CA ASP A 30 9.21 -3.56 -21.45
C ASP A 30 8.36 -2.71 -20.50
N GLN A 31 8.39 -2.95 -19.19
CA GLN A 31 7.72 -2.08 -18.21
C GLN A 31 8.39 -0.70 -18.11
N HIS A 32 9.72 -0.65 -18.22
CA HIS A 32 10.51 0.58 -18.26
C HIS A 32 10.25 1.37 -19.56
N ILE A 33 10.21 0.70 -20.71
CA ILE A 33 9.82 1.29 -21.99
C ILE A 33 8.37 1.75 -21.93
N LYS A 34 7.45 1.00 -21.30
CA LYS A 34 6.05 1.41 -21.13
C LYS A 34 5.87 2.63 -20.22
N LEU A 35 6.64 2.77 -19.14
CA LEU A 35 6.57 3.93 -18.24
C LEU A 35 7.22 5.18 -18.88
N ILE A 36 8.38 5.02 -19.53
CA ILE A 36 8.99 6.09 -20.33
C ILE A 36 8.08 6.45 -21.50
N ALA A 37 7.47 5.48 -22.19
CA ALA A 37 6.51 5.71 -23.27
C ALA A 37 5.19 6.31 -22.76
N LYS A 38 4.80 6.07 -21.51
CA LYS A 38 3.65 6.73 -20.88
C LYS A 38 3.96 8.18 -20.56
N ASN A 39 5.08 8.47 -19.89
CA ASN A 39 5.50 9.85 -19.59
C ASN A 39 5.84 10.63 -20.88
N MET A 40 6.53 10.00 -21.84
CA MET A 40 6.73 10.55 -23.18
C MET A 40 5.43 10.60 -23.98
N GLY A 41 4.47 9.73 -23.72
CA GLY A 41 3.14 9.70 -24.33
C GLY A 41 2.28 10.85 -23.84
N GLU A 42 2.36 11.19 -22.56
CA GLU A 42 1.75 12.38 -21.93
C GLU A 42 2.41 13.67 -22.44
N ILE A 43 3.74 13.66 -22.64
CA ILE A 43 4.47 14.75 -23.30
C ILE A 43 4.11 14.84 -24.80
N LYS A 44 4.00 13.71 -25.51
CA LYS A 44 3.57 13.65 -26.91
C LYS A 44 2.12 14.05 -27.09
N SER A 45 1.23 13.73 -26.14
CA SER A 45 -0.16 14.16 -26.16
C SER A 45 -0.26 15.65 -25.91
N LEU A 46 0.55 16.22 -25.00
CA LEU A 46 0.76 17.67 -24.86
C LEU A 46 1.16 18.28 -26.21
N PHE A 47 2.18 17.73 -26.88
CA PHE A 47 2.61 18.20 -28.20
C PHE A 47 1.56 17.99 -29.31
N ALA A 48 0.76 16.93 -29.26
CA ALA A 48 -0.30 16.64 -30.22
C ALA A 48 -1.50 17.59 -30.04
N THR A 49 -1.92 17.86 -28.81
CA THR A 49 -2.95 18.87 -28.50
C THR A 49 -2.49 20.28 -28.88
N LEU A 50 -1.19 20.58 -28.75
CA LEU A 50 -0.62 21.84 -29.22
C LEU A 50 -0.56 21.92 -30.76
N ARG A 51 -0.30 20.81 -31.47
CA ARG A 51 -0.31 20.74 -32.95
C ARG A 51 -1.70 20.89 -33.56
N VAL A 52 -2.72 20.27 -32.98
CA VAL A 52 -4.11 20.33 -33.48
C VAL A 52 -4.69 21.75 -33.38
N ASN A 53 -4.25 22.54 -32.40
CA ASN A 53 -4.66 23.94 -32.25
C ASN A 53 -3.89 24.89 -33.19
N GLN A 54 -2.72 24.49 -33.72
CA GLN A 54 -1.94 25.28 -34.68
C GLN A 54 -2.47 25.12 -36.12
N SER A 55 -2.90 23.91 -36.51
CA SER A 55 -3.42 23.68 -37.87
C SER A 55 -4.71 24.43 -38.21
N ILE A 56 -5.39 25.01 -37.22
CA ILE A 56 -6.64 25.76 -37.41
C ILE A 56 -6.37 27.26 -37.64
N ASN A 57 -5.16 27.77 -37.36
CA ASN A 57 -4.85 29.22 -37.40
C ASN A 57 -3.71 29.65 -38.35
N ASP A 58 -3.01 28.72 -39.00
CA ASP A 58 -1.69 28.99 -39.62
C ASP A 58 -1.68 29.37 -41.12
N VAL A 59 -2.70 30.06 -41.66
CA VAL A 59 -2.62 30.56 -43.05
C VAL A 59 -2.74 32.09 -43.18
N ALA A 60 -3.21 32.84 -42.18
CA ALA A 60 -3.52 34.26 -42.37
C ALA A 60 -2.74 35.29 -41.51
N ASN A 61 -1.99 34.88 -40.48
CA ASN A 61 -1.46 35.84 -39.47
C ASN A 61 0.08 36.00 -39.38
N ASP A 62 0.86 35.31 -40.20
CA ASP A 62 2.32 35.16 -39.96
C ASP A 62 3.17 36.42 -40.30
N TYR A 63 2.69 37.28 -41.21
CA TYR A 63 3.45 38.47 -41.64
C TYR A 63 3.32 39.71 -40.74
N THR A 64 2.25 39.83 -39.94
CA THR A 64 2.05 41.00 -39.07
C THR A 64 2.54 40.76 -37.63
N ALA A 65 2.64 39.51 -37.19
CA ALA A 65 3.15 39.13 -35.88
C ALA A 65 4.69 39.29 -35.78
N THR A 66 5.43 38.96 -36.85
CA THR A 66 6.90 39.09 -36.94
C THR A 66 7.38 40.51 -36.70
N ARG A 67 6.69 41.53 -37.23
CA ARG A 67 7.07 42.95 -37.10
C ARG A 67 6.80 43.54 -35.71
N LYS A 68 5.87 42.96 -34.93
CA LYS A 68 5.58 43.38 -33.54
C LYS A 68 6.53 42.74 -32.52
N PHE A 69 7.19 41.64 -32.85
CA PHE A 69 8.13 40.97 -31.95
C PHE A 69 9.53 41.62 -31.94
N THR A 70 9.97 42.21 -33.04
CA THR A 70 11.31 42.84 -33.17
C THR A 70 11.47 44.14 -32.38
N ASN A 71 10.37 44.81 -32.01
CA ASN A 71 10.40 46.08 -31.28
C ASN A 71 10.28 45.95 -29.75
N ARG A 72 10.34 44.73 -29.19
CA ARG A 72 10.29 44.55 -27.73
C ARG A 72 11.69 44.67 -27.14
N LYS A 73 11.89 45.69 -26.30
CA LYS A 73 13.11 45.89 -25.52
C LYS A 73 13.41 44.61 -24.73
N LEU A 74 14.50 43.92 -25.08
CA LEU A 74 14.95 42.74 -24.34
C LEU A 74 15.18 43.18 -22.89
N ILE A 75 14.50 42.51 -21.95
CA ILE A 75 14.63 42.80 -20.53
C ILE A 75 16.06 42.44 -20.13
N HIS A 76 16.92 43.44 -19.95
CA HIS A 76 18.25 43.22 -19.42
C HIS A 76 18.13 42.83 -17.93
N PRO A 77 18.63 41.66 -17.52
CA PRO A 77 18.57 41.25 -16.13
C PRO A 77 19.50 42.15 -15.30
N THR A 78 18.97 42.72 -14.22
CA THR A 78 19.73 43.40 -13.17
C THR A 78 20.81 42.49 -12.56
N PHE A 79 21.85 43.04 -11.95
CA PHE A 79 22.92 42.25 -11.34
C PHE A 79 22.40 41.19 -10.34
N ILE A 80 21.43 41.56 -9.50
CA ILE A 80 20.79 40.65 -8.54
C ILE A 80 20.03 39.52 -9.26
N THR A 81 19.31 39.83 -10.34
CA THR A 81 18.61 38.78 -11.11
C THR A 81 19.60 37.88 -11.86
N LYS A 82 20.76 38.38 -12.32
CA LYS A 82 21.85 37.55 -12.85
C LYS A 82 22.42 36.62 -11.79
N LEU A 83 22.63 37.08 -10.55
CA LEU A 83 23.17 36.28 -9.46
C LEU A 83 22.16 35.22 -8.97
N LEU A 84 20.90 35.61 -8.81
CA LEU A 84 19.79 34.69 -8.53
C LEU A 84 19.65 33.65 -9.64
N ASN A 85 19.71 34.06 -10.91
CA ASN A 85 19.57 33.14 -12.04
C ASN A 85 20.78 32.21 -12.22
N LYS A 86 21.97 32.67 -11.80
CA LYS A 86 23.20 31.88 -11.88
C LYS A 86 23.22 30.79 -10.80
N TYR A 87 22.82 31.12 -9.56
CA TYR A 87 23.06 30.23 -8.42
C TYR A 87 21.79 29.65 -7.76
N TRP A 88 20.62 30.31 -7.86
CA TRP A 88 19.43 29.98 -7.05
C TRP A 88 18.23 29.51 -7.87
N GLN A 89 18.00 30.07 -9.05
CA GLN A 89 16.82 29.74 -9.85
C GLN A 89 17.09 29.79 -11.36
N GLU A 90 16.31 29.09 -12.14
CA GLU A 90 16.26 29.16 -13.59
C GLU A 90 14.80 29.20 -14.00
N THR A 91 14.49 30.09 -14.95
CA THR A 91 13.16 30.09 -15.55
C THR A 91 13.23 29.29 -16.84
N ILE A 92 12.54 28.15 -16.87
CA ILE A 92 12.45 27.27 -18.01
C ILE A 92 11.16 27.61 -18.74
N PHE A 93 11.28 27.90 -20.03
CA PHE A 93 10.15 28.10 -20.93
C PHE A 93 10.05 26.87 -21.82
N LEU A 94 8.91 26.20 -21.76
CA LEU A 94 8.58 25.07 -22.63
C LEU A 94 7.55 25.56 -23.65
N SER A 95 7.94 25.70 -24.91
CA SER A 95 7.06 26.13 -26.00
C SER A 95 7.05 25.10 -27.13
N THR A 96 6.05 25.17 -28.01
CA THR A 96 6.15 24.51 -29.31
C THR A 96 7.20 25.19 -30.17
N VAL A 97 7.86 24.42 -31.03
CA VAL A 97 8.79 24.96 -32.01
C VAL A 97 7.96 25.67 -33.09
N ASN A 98 8.16 26.97 -33.23
CA ASN A 98 7.65 27.77 -34.33
C ASN A 98 8.70 28.80 -34.78
N PRO A 99 8.63 29.32 -36.02
CA PRO A 99 9.64 30.25 -36.55
C PRO A 99 9.85 31.50 -35.69
N LEU A 100 8.79 31.99 -35.04
CA LEU A 100 8.85 33.12 -34.10
C LEU A 100 9.66 32.79 -32.83
N SER A 101 9.48 31.60 -32.28
CA SER A 101 10.22 31.11 -31.12
C SER A 101 11.69 30.87 -31.46
N ASP A 102 12.01 30.37 -32.66
CA ASP A 102 13.39 30.19 -33.11
C ASP A 102 14.09 31.53 -33.29
N ASN A 103 13.42 32.53 -33.88
CA ASN A 103 13.94 33.88 -33.98
C ASN A 103 14.18 34.49 -32.59
N TYR A 104 13.23 34.33 -31.67
CA TYR A 104 13.39 34.81 -30.29
C TYR A 104 14.54 34.10 -29.55
N ILE A 105 14.68 32.78 -29.70
CA ILE A 105 15.78 32.00 -29.14
C ILE A 105 17.12 32.48 -29.72
N ASN A 106 17.18 32.77 -31.02
CA ASN A 106 18.38 33.27 -31.68
C ASN A 106 18.73 34.69 -31.22
N GLN A 107 17.74 35.55 -30.98
CA GLN A 107 17.94 36.87 -30.36
C GLN A 107 18.45 36.75 -28.91
N LEU A 108 17.94 35.80 -28.13
CA LEU A 108 18.45 35.54 -26.77
C LEU A 108 19.88 35.01 -26.76
N LYS A 109 20.25 34.18 -27.76
CA LYS A 109 21.61 33.68 -27.97
C LYS A 109 22.55 34.82 -28.37
N SER A 110 22.16 35.66 -29.33
CA SER A 110 22.98 36.79 -29.78
C SER A 110 23.15 37.87 -28.70
N ALA A 111 22.13 38.08 -27.85
CA ALA A 111 22.19 38.98 -26.71
C ALA A 111 22.99 38.43 -25.51
N GLY A 112 23.55 37.22 -25.60
CA GLY A 112 24.31 36.59 -24.51
C GLY A 112 23.48 36.24 -23.28
N VAL A 113 22.14 36.23 -23.41
CA VAL A 113 21.19 35.91 -22.33
C VAL A 113 20.99 34.39 -22.22
N ALA A 114 21.03 33.68 -23.33
CA ALA A 114 21.02 32.21 -23.36
C ALA A 114 22.45 31.66 -23.19
N MET A 115 22.88 31.43 -21.95
CA MET A 115 24.26 31.06 -21.57
C MET A 115 24.69 29.60 -21.86
N TYR A 116 24.07 28.90 -22.81
CA TYR A 116 24.06 27.43 -22.81
C TYR A 116 24.61 26.77 -24.08
N GLN A 117 25.89 26.95 -24.40
CA GLN A 117 26.58 25.99 -25.31
C GLN A 117 27.32 24.90 -24.53
N ASN A 118 28.13 25.25 -23.53
CA ASN A 118 28.89 24.26 -22.73
C ASN A 118 28.13 23.78 -21.47
N GLU A 119 27.31 24.64 -20.86
CA GLU A 119 26.57 24.29 -19.64
C GLU A 119 25.23 23.59 -19.91
N TYR A 120 24.78 23.55 -21.18
CA TYR A 120 23.47 22.98 -21.55
C TYR A 120 23.37 21.49 -21.25
N LYS A 121 24.43 20.74 -21.53
CA LYS A 121 24.49 19.30 -21.24
C LYS A 121 24.37 19.04 -19.73
N LYS A 122 25.04 19.85 -18.92
CA LYS A 122 24.98 19.78 -17.45
C LYS A 122 23.58 20.16 -16.95
N PHE A 123 23.01 21.25 -17.46
CA PHE A 123 21.64 21.65 -17.19
C PHE A 123 20.65 20.52 -17.50
N LEU A 124 20.68 19.96 -18.71
CA LEU A 124 19.78 18.88 -19.12
C LEU A 124 19.96 17.63 -18.24
N LEU A 125 21.20 17.32 -17.87
CA LEU A 125 21.49 16.21 -16.96
C LEU A 125 20.90 16.47 -15.57
N ASP A 126 21.12 17.66 -14.99
CA ASP A 126 20.61 18.01 -13.67
C ASP A 126 19.08 18.14 -13.65
N PHE A 127 18.50 18.70 -14.70
CA PHE A 127 17.06 18.84 -14.90
C PHE A 127 16.37 17.50 -15.12
N SER A 128 16.91 16.64 -16.01
CA SER A 128 16.40 15.27 -16.19
C SER A 128 16.55 14.43 -14.92
N LYS A 129 17.65 14.61 -14.18
CA LYS A 129 17.82 14.01 -12.85
C LYS A 129 16.78 14.55 -11.87
N ALA A 130 16.47 15.83 -11.87
CA ALA A 130 15.44 16.42 -11.00
C ALA A 130 14.03 15.88 -11.33
N LEU A 131 13.69 15.71 -12.60
CA LEU A 131 12.45 15.08 -13.07
C LEU A 131 12.36 13.61 -12.64
N THR A 132 13.38 12.81 -12.95
CA THR A 132 13.42 11.37 -12.61
C THR A 132 13.47 11.12 -11.09
N THR A 133 14.09 12.03 -10.32
CA THR A 133 14.12 11.93 -8.85
C THR A 133 12.85 12.43 -8.16
N ARG A 134 11.85 12.90 -8.93
CA ARG A 134 10.60 13.55 -8.48
C ARG A 134 10.83 14.81 -7.63
N ARG A 135 11.92 15.54 -7.87
CA ARG A 135 12.11 16.91 -7.34
C ARG A 135 11.31 17.96 -8.11
N ILE A 136 10.87 17.58 -9.31
CA ILE A 136 9.97 18.33 -10.17
C ILE A 136 8.77 17.42 -10.42
N GLU A 137 7.61 17.81 -9.90
CA GLU A 137 6.35 17.13 -10.17
C GLU A 137 5.65 17.85 -11.32
N VAL A 138 5.26 17.10 -12.35
CA VAL A 138 4.42 17.60 -13.44
C VAL A 138 3.01 17.11 -13.18
N HIS A 139 2.14 18.02 -12.72
CA HIS A 139 0.72 17.72 -12.52
C HIS A 139 -0.05 18.16 -13.76
N LEU A 140 -0.53 17.19 -14.55
CA LEU A 140 -1.55 17.44 -15.55
C LEU A 140 -2.92 17.35 -14.86
N ASP A 141 -3.48 18.52 -14.57
CA ASP A 141 -4.83 18.60 -14.05
C ASP A 141 -5.83 18.39 -15.20
N ASN A 142 -6.13 17.13 -15.52
CA ASN A 142 -7.06 16.76 -16.60
C ASN A 142 -8.45 17.42 -16.43
N SER A 143 -8.82 17.87 -15.23
CA SER A 143 -10.08 18.56 -14.95
C SER A 143 -10.09 20.03 -15.37
N LYS A 144 -8.92 20.65 -15.53
CA LYS A 144 -8.76 22.06 -15.98
C LYS A 144 -8.40 22.20 -17.45
N VAL A 145 -7.97 21.12 -18.09
CA VAL A 145 -7.63 21.10 -19.52
C VAL A 145 -8.87 21.34 -20.40
N SER A 146 -10.09 21.02 -19.93
CA SER A 146 -11.28 21.09 -20.77
C SER A 146 -12.15 22.34 -20.64
N THR A 147 -11.93 23.26 -19.68
CA THR A 147 -12.93 24.32 -19.43
C THR A 147 -12.43 25.76 -19.40
N ASN A 148 -11.13 26.06 -19.55
CA ASN A 148 -10.69 27.47 -19.62
C ASN A 148 -9.39 27.73 -20.38
N ILE A 149 -9.16 27.04 -21.52
CA ILE A 149 -8.11 27.44 -22.47
C ILE A 149 -8.60 28.63 -23.31
N LYS A 150 -8.85 29.77 -22.68
CA LYS A 150 -8.94 31.09 -23.35
C LYS A 150 -7.64 31.90 -23.22
N SER A 151 -6.64 31.39 -22.49
CA SER A 151 -5.33 32.02 -22.42
C SER A 151 -4.44 31.52 -23.58
N HIS A 152 -4.13 32.42 -24.51
CA HIS A 152 -3.21 32.24 -25.65
C HIS A 152 -1.73 32.02 -25.24
N SER A 153 -1.45 31.35 -24.14
CA SER A 153 -0.07 31.10 -23.71
C SER A 153 0.52 29.97 -24.56
N THR A 154 1.36 30.34 -25.53
CA THR A 154 2.12 29.45 -26.42
C THR A 154 3.30 28.75 -25.71
N TYR A 155 3.46 28.98 -24.42
CA TYR A 155 4.54 28.44 -23.60
C TYR A 155 4.10 28.18 -22.17
N VAL A 156 4.72 27.19 -21.54
CA VAL A 156 4.66 26.93 -20.10
C VAL A 156 5.90 27.53 -19.46
N LYS A 157 5.71 28.43 -18.50
CA LYS A 157 6.78 29.00 -17.68
C LYS A 157 6.92 28.20 -16.39
N TYR A 158 8.10 27.64 -16.17
CA TYR A 158 8.46 26.92 -14.94
C TYR A 158 9.64 27.60 -14.27
N ILE A 159 9.56 27.83 -12.95
CA ILE A 159 10.67 28.38 -12.17
C ILE A 159 11.33 27.20 -11.44
N TRP A 160 12.48 26.77 -11.93
CA TRP A 160 13.29 25.75 -11.31
C TRP A 160 14.25 26.38 -10.29
N ARG A 161 14.16 26.03 -9.01
CA ARG A 161 15.15 26.50 -8.02
C ARG A 161 16.32 25.51 -7.99
N LYS A 162 17.52 25.96 -8.37
CA LYS A 162 18.72 25.12 -8.44
C LYS A 162 19.06 24.52 -7.07
N GLY A 163 19.55 23.29 -7.05
CA GLY A 163 19.87 22.56 -5.82
C GLY A 163 18.68 21.76 -5.27
N LEU A 164 18.14 22.18 -4.12
CA LEU A 164 17.12 21.41 -3.39
C LEU A 164 15.70 21.63 -3.91
N ASN A 165 15.41 22.66 -4.72
CA ASN A 165 14.07 22.94 -5.26
C ASN A 165 12.93 22.84 -4.24
N PHE A 166 13.12 23.39 -3.04
CA PHE A 166 12.08 23.41 -2.02
C PHE A 166 10.97 24.39 -2.41
N SER A 167 9.76 23.87 -2.61
CA SER A 167 8.56 24.69 -2.46
C SER A 167 8.43 25.12 -1.00
N LEU A 168 7.87 26.31 -0.78
CA LEU A 168 7.53 26.76 0.56
C LEU A 168 6.39 25.86 1.07
N PRO A 169 6.42 25.41 2.34
CA PRO A 169 5.31 24.63 2.88
C PRO A 169 4.09 25.54 3.00
N ASP A 170 2.96 25.14 2.44
CA ASP A 170 1.73 25.93 2.50
C ASP A 170 1.24 26.13 3.95
N ASN A 171 1.71 25.31 4.91
CA ASN A 171 1.41 25.42 6.35
C ASN A 171 2.56 24.91 7.24
N LEU A 172 3.58 25.75 7.49
CA LEU A 172 4.75 25.42 8.35
C LEU A 172 4.35 24.96 9.76
N LEU A 173 3.37 25.62 10.39
CA LEU A 173 2.94 25.33 11.77
C LEU A 173 2.00 24.12 11.89
N LYS A 174 1.10 23.96 10.91
CA LYS A 174 0.12 22.86 10.92
C LYS A 174 0.78 21.51 10.68
N ASN A 175 1.76 21.43 9.78
CA ASN A 175 2.47 20.18 9.51
C ASN A 175 3.46 19.78 10.61
N PHE A 176 3.98 20.72 11.42
CA PHE A 176 4.86 20.37 12.53
C PHE A 176 4.11 19.75 13.71
N LEU A 177 2.86 20.17 13.94
CA LEU A 177 2.00 19.70 15.03
C LEU A 177 1.03 18.58 14.62
N ASP A 178 0.43 18.61 13.41
CA ASP A 178 -0.58 17.63 12.97
C ASP A 178 -0.01 16.40 12.23
N ALA A 179 1.18 16.45 11.62
CA ALA A 179 1.59 15.45 10.63
C ALA A 179 1.87 14.02 11.16
N ARG A 180 1.75 13.79 12.47
CA ARG A 180 1.91 12.44 13.06
C ARG A 180 0.74 12.00 13.91
N TYR A 181 -0.22 12.88 14.17
CA TYR A 181 -1.41 12.55 14.94
C TYR A 181 -2.56 12.36 13.97
N ILE A 182 -2.57 11.22 13.26
CA ILE A 182 -3.80 10.78 12.62
C ILE A 182 -4.79 10.60 13.77
N ASP A 183 -5.81 11.45 13.79
CA ASP A 183 -6.87 11.60 14.78
C ASP A 183 -7.53 10.24 15.11
N ILE A 184 -6.87 9.49 16.01
CA ILE A 184 -7.44 8.40 16.81
C ILE A 184 -8.34 8.99 17.90
N SER A 185 -8.21 10.29 18.20
CA SER A 185 -9.01 11.03 19.18
C SER A 185 -10.47 11.27 18.77
N ASN A 186 -10.90 10.87 17.58
CA ASN A 186 -12.32 10.79 17.28
C ASN A 186 -12.95 9.69 18.15
N ASP A 187 -13.79 10.06 19.12
CA ASP A 187 -14.38 9.19 20.15
C ASP A 187 -14.95 7.86 19.61
N LYS A 188 -15.44 7.88 18.36
CA LYS A 188 -15.98 6.70 17.68
C LYS A 188 -14.91 5.64 17.39
N LYS A 189 -13.74 6.08 16.94
CA LYS A 189 -12.61 5.20 16.58
C LYS A 189 -11.95 4.63 17.83
N SER A 190 -11.86 5.41 18.91
CA SER A 190 -11.31 4.95 20.19
C SER A 190 -12.22 3.90 20.85
N LEU A 191 -13.55 4.09 20.81
CA LEU A 191 -14.51 3.09 21.28
C LEU A 191 -14.41 1.76 20.52
N LEU A 192 -14.35 1.81 19.18
CA LEU A 192 -14.16 0.60 18.38
C LEU A 192 -12.83 -0.08 18.70
N LEU A 193 -11.75 0.69 18.79
CA LEU A 193 -10.44 0.17 19.10
C LEU A 193 -10.43 -0.56 20.45
N ASN A 194 -11.11 -0.02 21.46
CA ASN A 194 -11.25 -0.67 22.76
C ASN A 194 -11.99 -2.02 22.64
N LYS A 195 -13.04 -2.09 21.82
CA LYS A 195 -13.78 -3.34 21.57
C LYS A 195 -12.93 -4.37 20.82
N ILE A 196 -12.23 -3.98 19.75
CA ILE A 196 -11.30 -4.87 19.03
C ILE A 196 -10.17 -5.34 19.95
N SER A 197 -9.60 -4.44 20.75
CA SER A 197 -8.53 -4.75 21.69
C SER A 197 -8.97 -5.75 22.76
N SER A 198 -10.24 -5.69 23.19
CA SER A 198 -10.80 -6.62 24.18
C SER A 198 -11.02 -8.04 23.66
N ASN A 199 -11.01 -8.25 22.34
CA ASN A 199 -11.24 -9.55 21.72
C ASN A 199 -9.98 -10.42 21.62
N ASP A 200 -8.78 -9.84 21.81
CA ASP A 200 -7.49 -10.53 21.68
C ASP A 200 -7.35 -11.39 20.40
N PHE A 201 -7.99 -10.93 19.31
CA PHE A 201 -8.06 -11.70 18.07
C PHE A 201 -6.67 -11.80 17.40
N PRO A 202 -6.16 -13.00 17.13
CA PRO A 202 -4.82 -13.19 16.61
C PRO A 202 -4.74 -12.99 15.09
N ILE A 203 -3.67 -12.35 14.66
CA ILE A 203 -3.20 -12.25 13.27
C ILE A 203 -1.69 -12.46 13.25
N PHE A 204 -1.14 -12.92 12.14
CA PHE A 204 0.24 -13.39 12.10
C PHE A 204 1.10 -12.48 11.24
N THR A 205 2.35 -12.26 11.61
CA THR A 205 3.31 -11.53 10.79
C THR A 205 4.70 -12.13 10.95
N VAL A 206 5.55 -11.93 9.95
CA VAL A 206 6.93 -12.41 9.97
C VAL A 206 7.81 -11.35 10.63
N ILE A 207 8.55 -11.76 11.65
CA ILE A 207 9.51 -10.91 12.35
C ILE A 207 10.94 -11.45 12.20
N ASN A 208 11.93 -10.60 12.42
CA ASN A 208 13.30 -11.04 12.64
C ASN A 208 13.58 -11.33 14.14
N GLY A 209 14.76 -11.86 14.45
CA GLY A 209 15.22 -12.11 15.82
C GLY A 209 15.38 -10.87 16.71
N SER A 210 15.14 -9.67 16.19
CA SER A 210 15.03 -8.42 16.97
C SER A 210 13.58 -7.96 17.14
N ASN A 211 12.60 -8.83 16.87
CA ASN A 211 11.15 -8.56 16.93
C ASN A 211 10.70 -7.41 16.01
N GLN A 212 11.40 -7.21 14.88
CA GLN A 212 11.02 -6.22 13.88
C GLN A 212 10.23 -6.87 12.76
N ILE A 213 9.11 -6.26 12.37
CA ILE A 213 8.28 -6.72 11.25
C ILE A 213 9.08 -6.63 9.96
N ILE A 214 9.09 -7.73 9.21
CA ILE A 214 9.67 -7.77 7.87
C ILE A 214 8.76 -7.01 6.90
N MET A 215 9.33 -6.10 6.13
CA MET A 215 8.61 -5.32 5.12
C MET A 215 9.21 -5.54 3.74
N ALA A 216 8.35 -5.63 2.73
CA ALA A 216 8.76 -5.63 1.33
C ALA A 216 9.03 -4.20 0.88
N GLU A 217 10.13 -3.99 0.14
CA GLU A 217 10.47 -2.71 -0.46
C GLU A 217 10.00 -2.65 -1.92
N PHE A 218 9.47 -1.51 -2.35
CA PHE A 218 9.10 -1.31 -3.74
C PHE A 218 10.35 -1.08 -4.62
N PRO A 219 10.44 -1.75 -5.79
CA PRO A 219 11.64 -1.73 -6.64
C PRO A 219 11.97 -0.34 -7.20
N GLU A 220 11.00 0.59 -7.27
CA GLU A 220 11.24 1.99 -7.68
C GLU A 220 12.30 2.70 -6.82
N LYS A 221 12.57 2.22 -5.59
CA LYS A 221 13.60 2.79 -4.73
C LYS A 221 15.01 2.27 -5.04
N MET A 222 15.16 1.05 -5.56
CA MET A 222 16.48 0.48 -5.89
C MET A 222 17.15 1.18 -7.08
N LEU A 223 16.35 1.77 -7.98
CA LEU A 223 16.85 2.48 -9.16
C LEU A 223 17.44 3.86 -8.86
N ASN A 224 17.32 4.36 -7.63
CA ASN A 224 17.70 5.71 -7.26
C ASN A 224 18.72 5.69 -6.11
N ASN A 225 19.97 5.35 -6.44
CA ASN A 225 21.11 5.54 -5.54
C ASN A 225 21.33 7.05 -5.38
N LYS A 226 20.68 7.62 -4.37
CA LYS A 226 20.44 9.05 -4.25
C LYS A 226 21.61 9.76 -3.58
N ASN A 227 22.06 10.85 -4.22
CA ASN A 227 23.01 11.78 -3.63
C ASN A 227 22.44 12.32 -2.30
N VAL A 228 23.30 12.79 -1.39
CA VAL A 228 22.89 13.31 -0.07
C VAL A 228 21.79 14.38 -0.19
N LEU A 229 21.87 15.23 -1.21
CA LEU A 229 20.86 16.25 -1.52
C LEU A 229 19.48 15.65 -1.83
N ASP A 230 19.42 14.52 -2.53
CA ASP A 230 18.16 13.86 -2.83
C ASP A 230 17.55 13.17 -1.59
N LYS A 231 18.41 12.75 -0.63
CA LYS A 231 17.96 12.22 0.67
C LYS A 231 17.41 13.34 1.55
N LEU A 232 18.11 14.48 1.61
CA LEU A 232 17.68 15.67 2.34
C LEU A 232 16.39 16.25 1.76
N TYR A 233 16.28 16.28 0.43
CA TYR A 233 15.04 16.69 -0.24
C TYR A 233 13.86 15.80 0.13
N ARG A 234 14.06 14.47 0.06
CA ARG A 234 13.03 13.50 0.45
C ARG A 234 12.60 13.68 1.90
N TRP A 235 13.54 13.88 2.82
CA TRP A 235 13.22 14.14 4.22
C TRP A 235 12.36 15.40 4.37
N TYR A 236 12.72 16.49 3.70
CA TYR A 236 11.94 17.74 3.72
C TYR A 236 10.54 17.54 3.13
N TYR A 237 10.46 16.91 1.96
CA TYR A 237 9.19 16.64 1.30
C TYR A 237 8.25 15.82 2.21
N ASP A 238 8.76 14.74 2.81
CA ASP A 238 7.99 13.86 3.69
C ASP A 238 7.49 14.55 4.95
N ARG A 239 8.22 15.55 5.43
CA ARG A 239 7.92 16.28 6.66
C ARG A 239 7.01 17.49 6.44
N PHE A 240 7.20 18.21 5.34
CA PHE A 240 6.66 19.57 5.20
C PHE A 240 5.74 19.75 4.00
N LEU A 241 5.97 19.02 2.90
CA LEU A 241 5.22 19.22 1.64
C LEU A 241 4.18 18.14 1.38
N TRP A 242 4.09 17.13 2.24
CA TRP A 242 3.24 15.98 2.01
C TRP A 242 1.76 16.35 1.96
N THR A 243 1.15 16.20 0.79
CA THR A 243 -0.28 16.41 0.54
C THR A 243 -0.89 15.16 -0.11
N LYS A 244 -1.14 14.13 0.71
CA LYS A 244 -1.80 12.84 0.38
C LYS A 244 -1.07 11.89 -0.61
N ASN A 245 -1.06 10.61 -0.23
CA ASN A 245 -0.88 9.39 -1.05
C ASN A 245 0.11 9.44 -2.24
N ASN A 246 1.39 9.64 -1.93
CA ASN A 246 2.43 9.02 -2.75
C ASN A 246 2.42 7.49 -2.55
N GLN A 247 2.75 6.74 -3.61
CA GLN A 247 2.83 5.28 -3.59
C GLN A 247 3.63 4.79 -2.36
N PRO A 248 3.19 3.72 -1.68
CA PRO A 248 3.93 3.18 -0.54
C PRO A 248 5.34 2.77 -0.99
N LEU A 249 6.35 3.04 -0.16
CA LEU A 249 7.72 2.56 -0.37
C LEU A 249 7.96 1.21 0.31
N TYR A 250 7.20 0.94 1.37
CA TYR A 250 7.30 -0.29 2.14
C TYR A 250 5.92 -0.89 2.36
N GLU A 251 5.86 -2.22 2.27
CA GLU A 251 4.66 -3.00 2.48
C GLU A 251 4.88 -4.03 3.58
N GLY A 252 4.16 -3.89 4.69
CA GLY A 252 4.12 -4.88 5.77
C GLY A 252 2.92 -5.80 5.59
N LEU A 253 3.11 -7.10 5.80
CA LEU A 253 2.06 -8.10 5.63
C LEU A 253 1.65 -8.69 6.98
N PHE A 254 0.35 -8.76 7.19
CA PHE A 254 -0.30 -9.51 8.25
C PHE A 254 -1.16 -10.60 7.62
N PHE A 255 -1.26 -11.76 8.26
CA PHE A 255 -1.94 -12.93 7.74
C PHE A 255 -3.03 -13.36 8.70
N MET A 256 -4.20 -13.74 8.17
CA MET A 256 -5.31 -14.28 8.97
C MET A 256 -5.09 -15.76 9.36
N ASN A 257 -4.36 -16.50 8.52
CA ASN A 257 -4.00 -17.90 8.72
C ASN A 257 -2.50 -18.02 9.05
N PRO A 258 -2.11 -18.76 10.10
CA PRO A 258 -0.69 -18.94 10.44
C PRO A 258 0.09 -19.71 9.36
N GLU A 259 -0.54 -20.64 8.64
CA GLU A 259 0.13 -21.43 7.61
C GLU A 259 0.54 -20.57 6.41
N ASP A 260 -0.32 -19.62 6.00
CA ASP A 260 0.01 -18.65 4.94
C ASP A 260 1.24 -17.79 5.35
N ALA A 261 1.33 -17.44 6.64
CA ALA A 261 2.49 -16.71 7.17
C ALA A 261 3.76 -17.57 7.19
N ILE A 262 3.63 -18.85 7.53
CA ILE A 262 4.72 -19.83 7.52
C ILE A 262 5.25 -20.04 6.10
N GLU A 263 4.36 -20.21 5.12
CA GLU A 263 4.73 -20.31 3.70
C GLU A 263 5.48 -19.07 3.25
N TYR A 264 4.97 -17.87 3.59
CA TYR A 264 5.64 -16.62 3.27
C TYR A 264 7.04 -16.51 3.91
N LYS A 265 7.19 -16.95 5.17
CA LYS A 265 8.50 -17.05 5.84
C LYS A 265 9.45 -17.96 5.07
N TYR A 266 9.01 -19.17 4.69
CA TYR A 266 9.84 -20.09 3.91
C TYR A 266 10.22 -19.50 2.55
N HIS A 267 9.29 -18.86 1.86
CA HIS A 267 9.57 -18.17 0.61
C HIS A 267 10.67 -17.11 0.76
N ILE A 268 10.62 -16.28 1.83
CA ILE A 268 11.70 -15.31 2.12
C ILE A 268 13.03 -16.04 2.35
N GLN A 269 13.03 -17.12 3.14
CA GLN A 269 14.24 -17.89 3.47
C GLN A 269 14.90 -18.51 2.23
N GLN A 270 14.09 -19.03 1.30
CA GLN A 270 14.59 -19.60 0.05
C GLN A 270 15.12 -18.51 -0.89
N LYS A 271 14.40 -17.39 -1.02
CA LYS A 271 14.78 -16.31 -1.93
C LYS A 271 16.01 -15.53 -1.47
N TYR A 272 16.16 -15.33 -0.16
CA TYR A 272 17.23 -14.51 0.44
C TYR A 272 18.09 -15.29 1.42
N THR A 273 18.62 -16.43 0.99
CA THR A 273 19.33 -17.39 1.85
C THR A 273 20.44 -16.77 2.70
N GLN A 274 21.23 -15.83 2.15
CA GLN A 274 22.31 -15.18 2.89
C GLN A 274 21.78 -14.27 4.02
N SER A 275 20.76 -13.46 3.73
CA SER A 275 20.12 -12.58 4.72
C SER A 275 19.40 -13.38 5.80
N SER A 276 18.73 -14.47 5.42
CA SER A 276 18.00 -15.34 6.36
C SER A 276 18.90 -16.18 7.27
N LYS A 277 20.14 -16.47 6.86
CA LYS A 277 21.14 -17.05 7.77
C LYS A 277 21.59 -16.07 8.86
N GLN A 278 21.62 -14.78 8.55
CA GLN A 278 22.04 -13.73 9.48
C GLN A 278 20.89 -13.21 10.35
N ASN A 279 19.68 -13.20 9.80
CA ASN A 279 18.46 -12.75 10.46
C ASN A 279 17.50 -13.94 10.62
N ILE A 280 17.45 -14.49 11.84
CA ILE A 280 16.49 -15.55 12.18
C ILE A 280 15.09 -14.97 11.97
N LEU A 281 14.30 -15.62 11.12
CA LEU A 281 12.91 -15.25 10.85
C LEU A 281 11.97 -16.13 11.67
N ASP A 282 10.98 -15.51 12.29
CA ASP A 282 9.97 -16.21 13.08
C ASP A 282 8.56 -15.66 12.80
N ILE A 283 7.54 -16.42 13.18
CA ILE A 283 6.14 -16.03 13.08
C ILE A 283 5.69 -15.48 14.42
N PHE A 284 5.24 -14.22 14.41
CA PHE A 284 4.72 -13.56 15.58
C PHE A 284 3.19 -13.52 15.55
N PRO A 285 2.49 -14.11 16.53
CA PRO A 285 1.06 -13.92 16.72
C PRO A 285 0.83 -12.52 17.31
N SER A 286 0.51 -11.60 16.42
CA SER A 286 0.06 -10.24 16.72
C SER A 286 -1.45 -10.23 16.99
N LYS A 287 -1.96 -9.09 17.44
CA LYS A 287 -3.39 -8.83 17.63
C LYS A 287 -3.95 -7.95 16.51
N LEU A 288 -5.25 -8.09 16.21
CA LEU A 288 -5.94 -7.30 15.19
C LEU A 288 -5.95 -5.80 15.50
N ASP A 289 -5.99 -5.43 16.79
CA ASP A 289 -5.94 -4.03 17.22
C ASP A 289 -4.60 -3.37 16.86
N LEU A 290 -3.48 -4.13 16.90
CA LEU A 290 -2.17 -3.64 16.45
C LEU A 290 -2.18 -3.35 14.95
N TYR A 291 -2.70 -4.26 14.13
CA TYR A 291 -2.85 -4.01 12.69
C TYR A 291 -3.76 -2.80 12.41
N TYR A 292 -4.87 -2.71 13.13
CA TYR A 292 -5.76 -1.56 13.04
C TYR A 292 -5.02 -0.26 13.38
N LYS A 293 -4.31 -0.20 14.51
CA LYS A 293 -3.50 0.97 14.88
C LYS A 293 -2.47 1.30 13.80
N LEU A 294 -1.71 0.32 13.33
CA LEU A 294 -0.66 0.51 12.33
C LEU A 294 -1.21 1.06 11.01
N THR A 295 -2.31 0.51 10.50
CA THR A 295 -2.92 0.99 9.25
C THR A 295 -3.48 2.42 9.33
N ARG A 296 -3.80 2.90 10.55
CA ARG A 296 -4.29 4.27 10.77
C ARG A 296 -3.22 5.24 11.25
N THR A 297 -2.06 4.79 11.73
CA THR A 297 -1.02 5.66 12.32
C THR A 297 0.32 5.61 11.59
N SER A 298 0.49 4.68 10.65
CA SER A 298 1.76 4.49 9.95
C SER A 298 2.25 5.76 9.27
N VAL A 299 3.55 6.00 9.39
CA VAL A 299 4.28 7.08 8.69
C VAL A 299 3.98 7.00 7.19
N PRO A 300 3.87 8.16 6.49
CA PRO A 300 3.78 8.16 5.03
C PRO A 300 4.81 7.22 4.42
N LYS A 301 4.38 6.45 3.42
CA LYS A 301 5.15 5.44 2.66
C LYS A 301 5.22 4.04 3.24
N ILE A 302 4.69 3.80 4.43
CA ILE A 302 4.48 2.43 4.92
C ILE A 302 3.00 2.08 4.70
N ARG A 303 2.74 0.92 4.10
CA ARG A 303 1.41 0.36 3.97
C ARG A 303 1.38 -1.01 4.61
N PHE A 304 0.41 -1.24 5.49
CA PHE A 304 0.15 -2.56 6.02
C PHE A 304 -1.02 -3.18 5.25
N ARG A 305 -0.87 -4.44 4.84
CA ARG A 305 -1.94 -5.23 4.23
C ARG A 305 -2.27 -6.44 5.07
N LEU A 306 -3.55 -6.73 5.13
CA LEU A 306 -4.06 -8.00 5.61
C LEU A 306 -4.17 -8.96 4.44
N ILE A 307 -3.54 -10.11 4.57
CA ILE A 307 -3.65 -11.25 3.68
C ILE A 307 -4.77 -12.12 4.26
N PRO A 308 -5.86 -12.33 3.51
CA PRO A 308 -6.95 -13.19 3.96
C PRO A 308 -6.48 -14.64 4.05
N ASP A 309 -7.19 -15.45 4.81
CA ASP A 309 -7.03 -16.90 4.82
C ASP A 309 -7.31 -17.45 3.42
N LEU A 310 -6.24 -17.82 2.71
CA LEU A 310 -6.32 -18.22 1.30
C LEU A 310 -7.12 -19.51 1.12
N THR A 311 -7.04 -20.41 2.11
CA THR A 311 -7.80 -21.67 2.10
C THR A 311 -9.29 -21.39 2.26
N GLU A 312 -9.67 -20.58 3.25
CA GLU A 312 -11.06 -20.21 3.47
C GLU A 312 -11.64 -19.43 2.29
N LEU A 313 -10.86 -18.53 1.69
CA LEU A 313 -11.26 -17.78 0.50
C LEU A 313 -11.52 -18.70 -0.70
N GLY A 314 -10.64 -19.69 -0.90
CA GLY A 314 -10.82 -20.72 -1.92
C GLY A 314 -12.08 -21.55 -1.71
N GLU A 315 -12.27 -22.06 -0.48
CA GLU A 315 -13.47 -22.83 -0.13
C GLU A 315 -14.75 -21.98 -0.30
N LEU A 316 -14.73 -20.70 0.08
CA LEU A 316 -15.87 -19.79 -0.10
C LEU A 316 -16.26 -19.63 -1.58
N LEU A 317 -15.28 -19.34 -2.45
CA LEU A 317 -15.52 -19.06 -3.87
C LEU A 317 -16.02 -20.29 -4.64
N PHE A 318 -15.42 -21.46 -4.39
CA PHE A 318 -15.67 -22.66 -5.19
C PHE A 318 -16.72 -23.61 -4.59
N LYS A 319 -16.93 -23.55 -3.27
CA LYS A 319 -17.80 -24.48 -2.54
C LYS A 319 -18.92 -23.75 -1.79
N TYR A 320 -18.62 -22.91 -0.81
CA TYR A 320 -19.63 -22.43 0.15
C TYR A 320 -20.66 -21.47 -0.45
N ARG A 321 -20.27 -20.65 -1.44
CA ARG A 321 -21.22 -19.78 -2.15
C ARG A 321 -22.40 -20.55 -2.79
N LYS A 322 -22.22 -21.82 -3.14
CA LYS A 322 -23.27 -22.63 -3.77
C LYS A 322 -24.32 -23.12 -2.76
N TYR A 323 -24.08 -22.94 -1.47
CA TYR A 323 -24.99 -23.38 -0.42
C TYR A 323 -26.16 -22.42 -0.25
N ARG A 324 -27.38 -22.96 -0.20
CA ARG A 324 -28.61 -22.17 -0.09
C ARG A 324 -28.72 -21.36 1.19
N HIS A 325 -28.01 -21.76 2.25
CA HIS A 325 -27.99 -21.09 3.54
C HIS A 325 -26.85 -20.08 3.69
N VAL A 326 -26.10 -19.79 2.61
CA VAL A 326 -24.99 -18.83 2.61
C VAL A 326 -25.33 -17.69 1.66
N ASN A 327 -25.51 -16.50 2.22
CA ASN A 327 -25.83 -15.29 1.49
C ASN A 327 -24.70 -14.26 1.64
N PHE A 328 -24.45 -13.45 0.61
CA PHE A 328 -23.47 -12.38 0.70
C PHE A 328 -24.14 -11.08 1.15
N HIS A 329 -23.45 -10.32 1.99
CA HIS A 329 -23.90 -9.00 2.41
C HIS A 329 -24.02 -8.06 1.20
N LYS A 330 -25.01 -7.17 1.20
CA LYS A 330 -25.33 -6.31 0.05
C LYS A 330 -24.18 -5.39 -0.37
N GLN A 331 -23.32 -5.02 0.57
CA GLN A 331 -22.15 -4.15 0.32
C GLN A 331 -20.88 -4.95 -0.01
N GLN A 332 -20.94 -6.29 0.00
CA GLN A 332 -19.80 -7.11 -0.38
C GLN A 332 -19.53 -6.98 -1.87
N THR A 333 -18.27 -6.76 -2.22
CA THR A 333 -17.82 -6.82 -3.62
C THR A 333 -17.26 -8.21 -3.90
N TYR A 334 -17.90 -8.92 -4.83
CA TYR A 334 -17.52 -10.27 -5.23
C TYR A 334 -18.01 -10.58 -6.64
N SER A 335 -17.41 -11.58 -7.27
CA SER A 335 -17.87 -12.15 -8.53
C SER A 335 -17.68 -13.66 -8.53
N LYS A 336 -17.88 -14.29 -9.70
CA LYS A 336 -17.59 -15.72 -9.90
C LYS A 336 -16.18 -16.12 -9.43
N ASN A 337 -15.19 -15.27 -9.68
CA ASN A 337 -13.77 -15.60 -9.53
C ASN A 337 -13.00 -14.66 -8.59
N HIS A 338 -13.68 -13.75 -7.88
CA HIS A 338 -13.03 -12.87 -6.92
C HIS A 338 -13.92 -12.59 -5.72
N PHE A 339 -13.29 -12.35 -4.58
CA PHE A 339 -13.92 -11.83 -3.37
C PHE A 339 -12.93 -10.86 -2.73
N LYS A 340 -13.41 -9.68 -2.30
CA LYS A 340 -12.57 -8.64 -1.71
C LYS A 340 -12.43 -8.86 -0.20
N GLY A 341 -11.20 -8.96 0.30
CA GLY A 341 -10.86 -8.94 1.73
C GLY A 341 -10.97 -10.29 2.44
N GLN A 342 -10.83 -10.28 3.76
CA GLN A 342 -10.99 -11.47 4.60
C GLN A 342 -12.48 -11.80 4.78
N PRO A 343 -12.97 -12.98 4.38
CA PRO A 343 -14.36 -13.35 4.62
C PRO A 343 -14.65 -13.50 6.12
N VAL A 344 -15.81 -12.99 6.53
CA VAL A 344 -16.37 -13.15 7.87
C VAL A 344 -17.81 -13.63 7.76
N TYR A 345 -18.23 -14.48 8.69
CA TYR A 345 -19.53 -15.11 8.71
C TYR A 345 -20.31 -14.68 9.94
N THR A 346 -21.56 -14.28 9.76
CA THR A 346 -22.52 -14.00 10.84
C THR A 346 -23.75 -14.89 10.70
N ILE A 347 -24.27 -15.39 11.83
CA ILE A 347 -25.50 -16.17 11.86
C ILE A 347 -26.68 -15.21 11.95
N THR A 348 -27.58 -15.24 10.97
CA THR A 348 -28.75 -14.37 10.99
C THR A 348 -29.83 -14.88 11.94
N PRO A 349 -30.64 -13.98 12.53
CA PRO A 349 -31.86 -14.37 13.23
C PRO A 349 -32.74 -15.27 12.39
N ILE A 350 -33.39 -16.25 13.04
CA ILE A 350 -34.35 -17.14 12.38
C ILE A 350 -35.67 -17.19 13.13
N LEU A 351 -36.76 -17.33 12.39
CA LEU A 351 -38.06 -17.64 12.95
C LEU A 351 -38.11 -19.15 13.21
N ALA A 352 -38.19 -19.54 14.49
CA ALA A 352 -38.21 -20.95 14.89
C ALA A 352 -39.42 -21.25 15.76
N PHE A 353 -39.97 -22.45 15.61
CA PHE A 353 -41.10 -22.92 16.40
C PHE A 353 -40.61 -23.36 17.78
N ASN A 354 -41.14 -22.72 18.82
CA ASN A 354 -40.90 -23.14 20.20
C ASN A 354 -41.87 -24.26 20.56
N LYS A 355 -41.34 -25.46 20.84
CA LYS A 355 -42.10 -26.67 21.16
C LYS A 355 -42.86 -26.52 22.49
N ARG A 356 -42.33 -25.75 23.43
CA ARG A 356 -42.92 -25.53 24.76
C ARG A 356 -44.06 -24.51 24.72
N SER A 357 -43.87 -23.37 24.06
CA SER A 357 -44.89 -22.31 23.96
C SER A 357 -45.85 -22.50 22.79
N LYS A 358 -45.58 -23.44 21.88
CA LYS A 358 -46.33 -23.70 20.64
C LYS A 358 -46.46 -22.47 19.72
N LYS A 359 -45.52 -21.54 19.80
CA LYS A 359 -45.51 -20.30 19.00
C LYS A 359 -44.21 -20.17 18.21
N HIS A 360 -44.29 -19.51 17.06
CA HIS A 360 -43.11 -19.07 16.33
C HIS A 360 -42.47 -17.88 17.03
N MET A 361 -41.17 -17.95 17.28
CA MET A 361 -40.39 -16.89 17.91
C MET A 361 -39.13 -16.62 17.07
N THR A 362 -38.76 -15.34 16.97
CA THR A 362 -37.47 -14.95 16.38
C THR A 362 -36.37 -15.23 17.39
N ILE A 363 -35.41 -16.05 16.99
CA ILE A 363 -34.27 -16.42 17.82
C ILE A 363 -33.02 -15.80 17.22
N ASN A 364 -32.28 -15.10 18.08
CA ASN A 364 -31.00 -14.51 17.75
C ASN A 364 -29.89 -15.40 18.30
N TYR A 365 -28.90 -15.73 17.47
CA TYR A 365 -27.67 -16.33 17.96
C TYR A 365 -26.88 -15.27 18.73
N GLN A 366 -26.54 -15.56 19.99
CA GLN A 366 -25.68 -14.73 20.82
C GLN A 366 -24.65 -15.61 21.51
N TYR A 367 -23.38 -15.23 21.45
CA TYR A 367 -22.33 -15.92 22.17
C TYR A 367 -22.31 -15.42 23.62
N LYS A 368 -22.54 -16.32 24.56
CA LYS A 368 -22.58 -16.02 25.99
C LYS A 368 -21.23 -16.33 26.61
N LEU A 369 -20.57 -15.33 27.19
CA LEU A 369 -19.34 -15.50 27.95
C LEU A 369 -19.60 -15.13 29.41
N GLN A 370 -19.24 -16.02 30.33
CA GLN A 370 -19.25 -15.70 31.76
C GLN A 370 -17.98 -14.91 32.10
N LYS A 371 -18.15 -13.71 32.65
CA LYS A 371 -17.04 -12.89 33.15
C LYS A 371 -17.45 -12.27 34.49
N ASN A 372 -16.66 -12.55 35.54
CA ASN A 372 -16.86 -11.97 36.87
C ASN A 372 -18.31 -12.09 37.39
N ARG A 373 -18.88 -13.30 37.40
CA ARG A 373 -20.25 -13.63 37.86
C ARG A 373 -21.40 -13.00 37.05
N SER A 374 -21.13 -12.18 36.04
CA SER A 374 -22.13 -11.71 35.07
C SER A 374 -21.98 -12.44 33.73
N GLN A 375 -23.11 -12.71 33.08
CA GLN A 375 -23.12 -13.29 31.74
C GLN A 375 -23.24 -12.16 30.73
N LYS A 376 -22.20 -11.99 29.90
CA LYS A 376 -22.19 -11.00 28.84
C LYS A 376 -22.47 -11.68 27.50
N SER A 377 -23.39 -11.12 26.74
CA SER A 377 -23.76 -11.60 25.40
C SER A 377 -23.02 -10.80 24.33
N TYR A 378 -22.50 -11.52 23.33
CA TYR A 378 -21.75 -10.95 22.21
C TYR A 378 -22.37 -11.36 20.88
N GLU A 379 -22.30 -10.45 19.91
CA GLU A 379 -22.49 -10.75 18.51
C GLU A 379 -21.23 -11.43 17.97
N ALA A 380 -21.35 -12.70 17.59
CA ALA A 380 -20.23 -13.50 17.14
C ALA A 380 -19.96 -13.30 15.65
N ILE A 381 -18.70 -13.03 15.32
CA ILE A 381 -18.20 -12.89 13.96
C ILE A 381 -17.18 -13.98 13.72
N PHE A 382 -17.52 -14.97 12.90
CA PHE A 382 -16.68 -16.12 12.65
C PHE A 382 -15.75 -15.87 11.47
N MET A 383 -14.48 -16.23 11.60
CA MET A 383 -13.49 -16.02 10.54
C MET A 383 -13.47 -17.14 9.48
N ASN A 384 -14.08 -18.29 9.79
CA ASN A 384 -14.23 -19.38 8.84
C ASN A 384 -15.59 -20.06 8.98
N TYR A 385 -16.04 -20.66 7.87
CA TYR A 385 -17.35 -21.31 7.78
C TYR A 385 -17.50 -22.49 8.77
N LYS A 386 -16.45 -23.31 8.93
CA LYS A 386 -16.46 -24.51 9.78
C LYS A 386 -16.70 -24.18 11.25
N THR A 387 -16.13 -23.09 11.76
CA THR A 387 -16.35 -22.67 13.16
C THR A 387 -17.75 -22.14 13.37
N ALA A 388 -18.31 -21.40 12.40
CA ALA A 388 -19.71 -20.96 12.44
C ALA A 388 -20.69 -22.14 12.53
N LEU A 389 -20.46 -23.21 11.74
CA LEU A 389 -21.28 -24.42 11.82
C LEU A 389 -21.15 -25.14 13.16
N THR A 390 -19.93 -25.27 13.68
CA THR A 390 -19.68 -25.91 14.99
C THR A 390 -20.41 -25.16 16.11
N ALA A 391 -20.35 -23.83 16.07
CA ALA A 391 -21.06 -22.97 16.99
C ALA A 391 -22.58 -23.11 16.87
N TRP A 392 -23.12 -23.22 15.65
CA TRP A 392 -24.54 -23.50 15.43
C TRP A 392 -24.98 -24.85 16.00
N GLN A 393 -24.17 -25.90 15.80
CA GLN A 393 -24.46 -27.22 16.37
C GLN A 393 -24.53 -27.19 17.89
N LYS A 394 -23.61 -26.45 18.54
CA LYS A 394 -23.65 -26.21 19.99
C LYS A 394 -24.91 -25.45 20.39
N PHE A 395 -25.24 -24.38 19.68
CA PHE A 395 -26.44 -23.59 19.92
C PHE A 395 -27.72 -24.42 19.83
N LYS A 396 -27.81 -25.34 18.86
CA LYS A 396 -28.95 -26.27 18.74
C LYS A 396 -29.09 -27.20 19.95
N LYS A 397 -27.97 -27.71 20.46
CA LYS A 397 -27.95 -28.59 21.63
C LYS A 397 -28.37 -27.86 22.91
N GLU A 398 -28.04 -26.58 23.02
CA GLU A 398 -28.42 -25.74 24.16
C GLU A 398 -29.88 -25.24 24.09
N ASN A 399 -30.51 -25.29 22.91
CA ASN A 399 -31.85 -24.74 22.65
C ASN A 399 -32.79 -25.81 22.09
N THR A 400 -32.88 -26.97 22.76
CA THR A 400 -33.70 -28.12 22.35
C THR A 400 -35.20 -27.82 22.27
N ASP A 401 -35.64 -26.81 23.01
CA ASP A 401 -37.02 -26.30 23.04
C ASP A 401 -37.46 -25.73 21.70
N TYR A 402 -36.52 -25.41 20.80
CA TYR A 402 -36.81 -24.83 19.51
C TYR A 402 -36.56 -25.83 18.36
N SER A 403 -37.43 -25.78 17.35
CA SER A 403 -37.22 -26.50 16.10
C SER A 403 -36.27 -25.71 15.21
N LEU A 404 -34.97 -25.98 15.36
CA LEU A 404 -33.90 -25.27 14.65
C LEU A 404 -33.43 -26.05 13.40
N PRO A 405 -33.20 -25.38 12.25
CA PRO A 405 -32.75 -26.02 11.01
C PRO A 405 -31.38 -26.70 11.18
N SER A 406 -31.08 -27.64 10.28
CA SER A 406 -29.78 -28.35 10.29
C SER A 406 -28.60 -27.42 10.07
N TYR A 407 -28.76 -26.41 9.22
CA TYR A 407 -27.75 -25.39 8.92
C TYR A 407 -28.27 -23.99 9.30
N PRO A 408 -27.40 -23.12 9.84
CA PRO A 408 -27.77 -21.73 10.10
C PRO A 408 -27.86 -20.97 8.78
N GLN A 409 -28.70 -19.94 8.74
CA GLN A 409 -28.62 -18.92 7.70
C GLN A 409 -27.41 -18.03 8.00
N LEU A 410 -26.44 -18.01 7.07
CA LEU A 410 -25.19 -17.27 7.19
C LEU A 410 -25.18 -16.09 6.24
N VAL A 411 -24.66 -14.96 6.74
CA VAL A 411 -24.30 -13.80 5.92
C VAL A 411 -22.78 -13.67 5.89
N VAL A 412 -22.23 -13.60 4.68
CA VAL A 412 -20.81 -13.43 4.41
C VAL A 412 -20.53 -11.97 4.08
N TYR A 413 -19.54 -11.38 4.75
CA TYR A 413 -19.03 -10.06 4.44
C TYR A 413 -17.50 -10.05 4.50
N ASN A 414 -16.85 -8.92 4.24
CA ASN A 414 -15.40 -8.80 4.41
C ASN A 414 -15.06 -8.02 5.66
N LEU A 415 -13.99 -8.44 6.35
CA LEU A 415 -13.57 -7.89 7.63
C LEU A 415 -13.28 -6.38 7.55
N GLU A 416 -12.62 -5.95 6.48
CA GLU A 416 -12.17 -4.56 6.32
C GLU A 416 -13.36 -3.60 6.16
N ASP A 417 -14.30 -3.93 5.29
CA ASP A 417 -15.52 -3.14 5.12
C ASP A 417 -16.46 -3.33 6.32
N PHE A 418 -16.49 -4.51 6.97
CA PHE A 418 -17.21 -4.72 8.23
C PHE A 418 -16.75 -3.72 9.30
N ILE A 419 -15.45 -3.67 9.58
CA ILE A 419 -14.86 -2.73 10.54
C ILE A 419 -15.21 -1.29 10.15
N LYS A 420 -15.09 -0.93 8.87
CA LYS A 420 -15.41 0.41 8.38
C LYS A 420 -16.90 0.77 8.53
N THR A 421 -17.82 -0.17 8.30
CA THR A 421 -19.26 0.08 8.54
C THR A 421 -19.54 0.28 10.02
N TRP A 422 -18.87 -0.51 10.87
CA TRP A 422 -19.02 -0.44 12.32
C TRP A 422 -18.42 0.84 12.93
N GLU A 423 -17.37 1.41 12.33
CA GLU A 423 -16.83 2.74 12.68
C GLU A 423 -17.86 3.87 12.47
N ASN A 424 -18.74 3.74 11.47
CA ASN A 424 -19.60 4.84 11.01
C ASN A 424 -21.06 4.74 11.50
N ASP A 425 -21.54 3.54 11.83
CA ASP A 425 -22.95 3.31 12.16
C ASP A 425 -23.25 3.51 13.65
N GLN A 426 -24.09 4.52 13.93
CA GLN A 426 -24.47 4.87 15.30
C GLN A 426 -25.32 3.78 16.00
N LYS A 427 -25.96 2.88 15.25
CA LYS A 427 -26.77 1.80 15.83
C LYS A 427 -25.92 0.72 16.52
N ASN A 428 -24.61 0.73 16.29
CA ASN A 428 -23.69 -0.29 16.78
C ASN A 428 -23.00 0.07 18.12
N TYR A 429 -23.19 1.29 18.65
CA TYR A 429 -22.51 1.71 19.89
C TYR A 429 -22.83 0.82 21.10
N GLY A 430 -24.07 0.32 21.22
CA GLY A 430 -24.50 -0.53 22.34
C GLY A 430 -24.25 -2.04 22.16
N LYS A 431 -23.72 -2.48 21.02
CA LYS A 431 -23.49 -3.92 20.76
C LYS A 431 -22.03 -4.30 21.03
N ASP A 432 -21.84 -5.42 21.70
CA ASP A 432 -20.52 -6.04 21.85
C ASP A 432 -20.30 -7.08 20.77
N ILE A 433 -19.15 -7.01 20.10
CA ILE A 433 -18.75 -7.96 19.07
C ILE A 433 -17.62 -8.84 19.58
N LEU A 434 -17.63 -10.11 19.19
CA LEU A 434 -16.56 -11.04 19.45
C LEU A 434 -16.11 -11.70 18.14
N PHE A 435 -14.86 -11.47 17.76
CA PHE A 435 -14.24 -12.17 16.64
C PHE A 435 -13.79 -13.56 17.08
N ILE A 436 -14.24 -14.58 16.35
CA ILE A 436 -13.94 -15.97 16.65
C ILE A 436 -12.96 -16.50 15.60
N PRO A 437 -11.71 -16.83 16.01
CA PRO A 437 -10.69 -17.33 15.09
C PRO A 437 -11.04 -18.72 14.57
N SER A 438 -10.36 -19.11 13.48
CA SER A 438 -10.34 -20.49 13.05
C SER A 438 -9.68 -21.37 14.11
N ARG A 439 -9.93 -22.69 14.04
CA ARG A 439 -9.36 -23.65 14.99
C ARG A 439 -7.85 -23.71 14.86
N GLU A 440 -7.35 -23.57 13.64
CA GLU A 440 -5.95 -23.56 13.26
C GLU A 440 -5.24 -22.37 13.93
N SER A 441 -5.78 -21.15 13.75
CA SER A 441 -5.23 -19.94 14.37
C SER A 441 -5.25 -20.01 15.89
N TYR A 442 -6.32 -20.54 16.50
CA TYR A 442 -6.39 -20.74 17.95
C TYR A 442 -5.32 -21.72 18.46
N ASN A 443 -5.19 -22.87 17.80
CA ASN A 443 -4.22 -23.90 18.18
C ASN A 443 -2.79 -23.39 18.06
N PHE A 444 -2.47 -22.67 16.99
CA PHE A 444 -1.16 -22.07 16.78
C PHE A 444 -0.79 -21.12 17.93
N VAL A 445 -1.70 -20.21 18.29
CA VAL A 445 -1.47 -19.25 19.39
C VAL A 445 -1.29 -19.97 20.72
N LYS A 446 -2.12 -21.00 20.99
CA LYS A 446 -2.01 -21.82 22.20
C LYS A 446 -0.63 -22.50 22.29
N GLN A 447 -0.18 -23.11 21.20
CA GLN A 447 1.14 -23.75 21.12
C GLN A 447 2.28 -22.74 21.27
N TYR A 448 2.17 -21.58 20.61
CA TYR A 448 3.17 -20.52 20.68
C TYR A 448 3.41 -20.04 22.11
N TYR A 449 2.34 -19.73 22.86
CA TYR A 449 2.49 -19.28 24.25
C TYR A 449 2.98 -20.37 25.20
N ASN A 450 2.56 -21.62 24.99
CA ASN A 450 3.07 -22.75 25.76
C ASN A 450 4.60 -22.87 25.59
N ASN A 451 5.10 -22.77 24.36
CA ASN A 451 6.52 -22.84 24.06
C ASN A 451 7.31 -21.62 24.56
N GLN A 452 6.73 -20.41 24.52
CA GLN A 452 7.40 -19.20 25.02
C GLN A 452 7.46 -19.09 26.55
N SER A 453 6.49 -19.67 27.26
CA SER A 453 6.46 -19.65 28.73
C SER A 453 7.72 -20.27 29.36
N GLN A 454 8.40 -21.16 28.63
CA GLN A 454 9.65 -21.81 29.03
C GLN A 454 10.92 -20.95 28.79
N LEU A 455 10.86 -19.83 28.04
CA LEU A 455 12.04 -19.10 27.54
C LEU A 455 12.04 -17.58 27.84
N SER A 456 11.10 -17.10 28.65
CA SER A 456 10.62 -15.71 28.64
C SER A 456 11.57 -14.62 29.18
N VAL A 457 12.59 -14.95 29.98
CA VAL A 457 13.51 -13.95 30.57
C VAL A 457 14.77 -13.75 29.72
N LEU A 458 15.42 -14.84 29.30
CA LEU A 458 16.64 -14.79 28.49
C LEU A 458 16.40 -14.16 27.10
N GLN A 459 15.22 -14.40 26.51
CA GLN A 459 14.88 -13.86 25.20
C GLN A 459 14.71 -12.32 25.20
N LYS A 460 14.16 -11.73 26.27
CA LYS A 460 14.00 -10.27 26.40
C LYS A 460 15.34 -9.53 26.54
N PHE A 461 16.30 -10.11 27.26
CA PHE A 461 17.66 -9.59 27.33
C PHE A 461 18.44 -9.80 26.02
N SER A 462 18.20 -10.92 25.34
CA SER A 462 18.88 -11.21 24.07
C SER A 462 18.51 -10.21 22.97
N SER A 463 17.24 -9.82 22.83
CA SER A 463 16.80 -8.92 21.75
C SER A 463 17.31 -7.50 21.93
N THR A 464 17.38 -7.02 23.17
CA THR A 464 17.98 -5.72 23.51
C THR A 464 19.49 -5.71 23.28
N LEU A 465 20.21 -6.76 23.70
CA LEU A 465 21.63 -6.91 23.42
C LEU A 465 21.94 -7.04 21.92
N LEU A 466 21.10 -7.76 21.16
CA LEU A 466 21.22 -7.88 19.71
C LEU A 466 21.06 -6.52 19.02
N TYR A 467 20.12 -5.68 19.49
CA TYR A 467 19.97 -4.32 18.99
C TYR A 467 21.25 -3.50 19.20
N PHE A 468 21.81 -3.50 20.41
CA PHE A 468 23.07 -2.79 20.70
C PHE A 468 24.25 -3.36 19.90
N LYS A 469 24.32 -4.67 19.72
CA LYS A 469 25.33 -5.33 18.88
C LYS A 469 25.23 -4.87 17.42
N VAL A 470 24.02 -4.79 16.87
CA VAL A 470 23.80 -4.29 15.50
C VAL A 470 24.13 -2.81 15.40
N LEU A 471 23.77 -2.01 16.39
CA LEU A 471 24.04 -0.58 16.42
C LEU A 471 25.55 -0.30 16.52
N GLY A 472 26.25 -1.02 17.40
CA GLY A 472 27.71 -0.98 17.51
C GLY A 472 28.41 -1.41 16.22
N LYS A 473 27.96 -2.50 15.59
CA LYS A 473 28.44 -2.90 14.26
C LYS A 473 28.21 -1.82 13.20
N ARG A 474 27.04 -1.17 13.20
CA ARG A 474 26.73 -0.07 12.27
C ARG A 474 27.62 1.13 12.50
N ILE A 475 27.88 1.52 13.76
CA ILE A 475 28.77 2.62 14.10
C ILE A 475 30.19 2.27 13.65
N LEU A 476 30.73 1.13 14.09
CA LEU A 476 32.05 0.65 13.70
C LEU A 476 32.20 0.62 12.17
N TRP A 477 31.25 0.02 11.45
CA TRP A 477 31.34 -0.07 9.99
C TRP A 477 31.12 1.26 9.28
N SER A 478 30.32 2.17 9.84
CA SER A 478 30.23 3.54 9.29
C SER A 478 31.54 4.31 9.43
N LEU A 479 32.35 3.96 10.42
CA LEU A 479 33.66 4.57 10.68
C LEU A 479 34.78 3.85 9.91
N THR A 480 34.67 2.54 9.69
CA THR A 480 35.75 1.72 9.10
C THR A 480 35.55 1.36 7.62
N SER A 481 34.33 1.38 7.07
CA SER A 481 34.09 0.98 5.68
C SER A 481 33.90 2.19 4.75
N ARG A 482 34.76 2.32 3.72
CA ARG A 482 34.61 3.31 2.64
C ARG A 482 33.59 2.90 1.57
N GLN A 483 32.96 1.73 1.67
CA GLN A 483 31.93 1.27 0.74
C GLN A 483 30.75 0.65 1.48
N PRO A 484 29.49 0.99 1.10
CA PRO A 484 28.32 0.32 1.64
C PRO A 484 28.26 -1.12 1.12
N MET A 485 27.92 -2.07 1.99
CA MET A 485 27.62 -3.44 1.56
C MET A 485 26.40 -3.44 0.62
N SER A 486 26.48 -4.22 -0.45
CA SER A 486 25.30 -4.65 -1.21
C SER A 486 24.50 -5.61 -0.33
N TRP A 487 23.28 -5.21 0.03
CA TRP A 487 22.32 -6.05 0.77
C TRP A 487 21.55 -6.96 -0.18
#